data_AF-A0AAV6YW57-F1
#
_entry.id   AF-A0AAV6YW57-F1
#
_cell.length_a   1.000
_cell.length_b   1.000
_cell.length_c   1.000
_cell.angle_alpha   90.00
_cell.angle_beta   90.00
_cell.angle_gamma   90.00
#
_symmetry.space_group_name_H-M   'P 1'
#
loop_
_entity.id
_entity.type
_entity.pdbx_description
1 polymer ?
#
loop_
_entity_poly.entity_id
_entity_poly.type
_entity_poly.pdbx_seq_one_letter_code
_entity_poly.pdbx_strand_id
1 'polypeptide(L)'
;MPFFAKTVSGCFVRIGIGNHNSKPVYRVAEITGVVETTKVYQLGTTRTNKGLQLRHGSDQRVFRLEFVSNQEFTESEFMKWKEAMFSAGMQLPTLDEINKKEVTIKEAMNYKFNDQDIEEIVKEKERFRKAPSNYAMKKTQLLKDKAMAEEAGEQERAKAIQDQLNELEERAEALDRQRTKNISAISYINQRNREWNIVESEKALVAESQSMKQQQMDPFTRRQCKPTMVSNSRDPAVQAAIIAQLNAKYGSTGNPDPTKDIATTQTKDKDGNTKSTSDLSEDLFKVHDFDVKIDLQVPSSESKSLAISSKAPPAKDGAPRRSLNLEDYKKRRGLI
;
A
#
# COMPACT_ATOMS: atom_id res chain seq x y z
N MET A 1 12.13 6.92 -26.33
CA MET A 1 12.70 5.96 -27.31
C MET A 1 13.87 6.67 -27.95
N PRO A 2 15.10 6.42 -27.48
CA PRO A 2 16.27 7.21 -27.87
C PRO A 2 16.56 7.15 -29.37
N PHE A 3 16.34 6.00 -30.01
CA PHE A 3 16.55 5.80 -31.44
C PHE A 3 15.33 6.13 -32.33
N PHE A 4 14.31 6.82 -31.79
CA PHE A 4 13.08 7.12 -32.54
C PHE A 4 13.36 7.78 -33.89
N ALA A 5 14.15 8.87 -33.90
CA ALA A 5 14.46 9.62 -35.11
C ALA A 5 15.15 8.75 -36.17
N LYS A 6 16.08 7.87 -35.76
CA LYS A 6 16.80 6.97 -36.66
C LYS A 6 15.89 5.90 -37.25
N THR A 7 15.00 5.34 -36.44
CA THR A 7 14.08 4.30 -36.90
C THR A 7 13.04 4.85 -37.87
N VAL A 8 12.44 6.00 -37.58
CA VAL A 8 11.35 6.54 -38.42
C VAL A 8 11.84 7.28 -39.68
N SER A 9 13.07 7.78 -39.70
CA SER A 9 13.60 8.45 -40.89
C SER A 9 13.77 7.47 -42.05
N GLY A 10 13.24 7.82 -43.22
CA GLY A 10 13.12 6.94 -44.39
C GLY A 10 11.88 6.05 -44.40
N CYS A 11 11.01 6.13 -43.39
CA CYS A 11 9.69 5.50 -43.45
C CYS A 11 8.68 6.43 -44.13
N PHE A 12 7.53 5.88 -44.50
CA PHE A 12 6.43 6.62 -45.10
C PHE A 12 5.25 6.71 -44.16
N VAL A 13 4.53 7.83 -44.21
CA VAL A 13 3.31 8.06 -43.43
C VAL A 13 2.20 8.60 -44.29
N ARG A 14 0.97 8.27 -43.90
CA ARG A 14 -0.25 8.82 -44.49
C ARG A 14 -0.63 10.08 -43.74
N ILE A 15 -0.41 11.25 -44.35
CA ILE A 15 -0.65 12.55 -43.72
C ILE A 15 -1.94 13.17 -44.23
N GLY A 16 -2.79 13.63 -43.30
CA GLY A 16 -3.97 14.42 -43.62
C GLY A 16 -3.60 15.87 -43.92
N ILE A 17 -3.86 16.33 -45.15
CA ILE A 17 -3.52 17.70 -45.58
C ILE A 17 -4.69 18.69 -45.46
N GLY A 18 -5.88 18.20 -45.09
CA GLY A 18 -7.10 18.98 -44.94
C GLY A 18 -8.29 18.33 -45.65
N ASN A 19 -9.31 19.12 -45.95
CA ASN A 19 -10.54 18.65 -46.61
C ASN A 19 -10.71 19.33 -47.97
N HIS A 20 -11.07 18.55 -48.98
CA HIS A 20 -11.47 19.05 -50.29
C HIS A 20 -12.90 18.59 -50.57
N ASN A 21 -13.80 19.53 -50.88
CA ASN A 21 -15.23 19.27 -51.09
C ASN A 21 -15.83 18.37 -50.00
N SER A 22 -15.61 18.74 -48.73
CA SER A 22 -16.03 18.02 -47.52
C SER A 22 -15.44 16.61 -47.30
N LYS A 23 -14.58 16.10 -48.19
CA LYS A 23 -13.87 14.83 -48.00
C LYS A 23 -12.44 15.07 -47.49
N PRO A 24 -11.98 14.34 -46.45
CA PRO A 24 -10.60 14.46 -45.99
C PRO A 24 -9.65 13.92 -47.07
N VAL A 25 -8.61 14.70 -47.37
CA VAL A 25 -7.60 14.36 -48.38
C VAL A 25 -6.30 13.99 -47.68
N TYR A 26 -5.74 12.88 -48.12
CA TYR A 26 -4.48 12.34 -47.61
C TYR A 26 -3.42 12.32 -48.71
N ARG A 27 -2.16 12.35 -48.28
CA ARG A 27 -1.00 12.16 -49.15
C ARG A 27 -0.04 11.18 -48.49
N VAL A 28 0.69 10.44 -49.32
CA VAL A 28 1.86 9.70 -48.88
C VAL A 28 3.02 10.68 -48.74
N ALA A 29 3.68 10.68 -47.60
CA ALA A 29 4.86 11.50 -47.38
C ALA A 29 5.98 10.68 -46.73
N GLU A 30 7.20 10.95 -47.16
CA GLU A 30 8.41 10.36 -46.60
C GLU A 30 8.84 11.14 -45.36
N ILE A 31 9.20 10.43 -44.29
CA ILE A 31 9.80 11.04 -43.11
C ILE A 31 11.28 11.29 -43.38
N THR A 32 11.64 12.56 -43.55
CA THR A 32 13.04 12.99 -43.72
C THR A 32 13.76 13.17 -42.39
N GLY A 33 13.02 13.48 -41.33
CA GLY A 33 13.59 13.70 -40.00
C GLY A 33 12.54 13.97 -38.93
N VAL A 34 13.01 14.12 -37.70
CA VAL A 34 12.20 14.46 -36.53
C VAL A 34 12.73 15.77 -35.95
N VAL A 35 11.84 16.71 -35.72
CA VAL A 35 12.17 18.05 -35.17
C VAL A 35 11.39 18.30 -33.89
N GLU A 36 11.91 19.11 -32.98
CA GLU A 36 11.14 19.57 -31.83
C GLU A 36 10.36 20.84 -32.18
N THR A 37 9.06 20.84 -31.90
CA THR A 37 8.19 21.99 -32.08
C THR A 37 8.08 22.79 -30.78
N THR A 38 7.74 24.07 -30.90
CA THR A 38 7.59 24.96 -29.74
C THR A 38 6.34 24.66 -28.90
N LYS A 39 5.30 24.06 -29.51
CA LYS A 39 4.03 23.80 -28.86
C LYS A 39 3.90 22.32 -28.53
N VAL A 40 3.79 22.02 -27.23
CA VAL A 40 3.41 20.69 -26.75
C VAL A 40 1.94 20.44 -27.09
N TYR A 41 1.64 19.28 -27.69
CA TYR A 41 0.28 18.87 -28.04
C TYR A 41 -0.02 17.47 -27.50
N GLN A 42 -1.29 17.10 -27.49
CA GLN A 42 -1.76 15.82 -26.98
C GLN A 42 -1.87 14.81 -28.13
N LEU A 43 -1.26 13.64 -27.94
CA LEU A 43 -1.30 12.51 -28.87
C LEU A 43 -1.90 11.31 -28.13
N GLY A 44 -3.22 11.13 -28.30
CA GLY A 44 -3.99 10.15 -27.54
C GLY A 44 -3.91 10.39 -26.03
N THR A 45 -3.33 9.43 -25.31
CA THR A 45 -3.14 9.51 -23.84
C THR A 45 -1.84 10.21 -23.43
N THR A 46 -0.95 10.49 -24.38
CA THR A 46 0.38 11.05 -24.11
C THR A 46 0.49 12.49 -24.62
N ARG A 47 1.52 13.22 -24.19
CA ARG A 47 1.84 14.56 -24.70
C ARG A 47 3.21 14.52 -25.34
N THR A 48 3.36 15.24 -26.45
CA THR A 48 4.62 15.31 -27.19
C THR A 48 4.78 16.70 -27.80
N ASN A 49 6.02 17.14 -27.97
CA ASN A 49 6.37 18.31 -28.77
C ASN A 49 7.10 17.93 -30.06
N LYS A 50 7.31 16.64 -30.34
CA LYS A 50 8.02 16.18 -31.54
C LYS A 50 7.16 16.43 -32.78
N GLY A 51 7.77 16.82 -33.88
CA GLY A 51 7.16 16.97 -35.20
C GLY A 51 7.92 16.13 -36.21
N LEU A 52 7.23 15.67 -37.24
CA LEU A 52 7.84 14.95 -38.35
C LEU A 52 8.10 15.91 -39.49
N GLN A 53 9.33 15.92 -40.00
CA GLN A 53 9.67 16.61 -41.22
C GLN A 53 9.31 15.69 -42.39
N LEU A 54 8.22 16.01 -43.07
CA LEU A 54 7.64 15.19 -44.12
C LEU A 54 7.95 15.78 -45.51
N ARG A 55 8.20 14.90 -46.47
CA ARG A 55 8.46 15.26 -47.87
C ARG A 55 7.45 14.58 -48.80
N HIS A 56 6.88 15.35 -49.71
CA HIS A 56 5.98 14.89 -50.77
C HIS A 56 6.35 15.59 -52.08
N GLY A 57 7.07 14.90 -52.96
CA GLY A 57 7.70 15.52 -54.11
C GLY A 57 8.71 16.58 -53.65
N SER A 58 8.72 17.72 -54.31
CA SER A 58 9.54 18.88 -53.93
C SER A 58 9.10 19.54 -52.61
N ASP A 59 7.88 19.28 -52.15
CA ASP A 59 7.33 19.93 -50.96
C ASP A 59 7.85 19.28 -49.69
N GLN A 60 8.47 20.07 -48.82
CA GLN A 60 8.90 19.64 -47.50
C GLN A 60 8.32 20.53 -46.42
N ARG A 61 7.64 19.93 -45.43
CA ARG A 61 7.02 20.66 -44.32
C ARG A 61 7.06 19.85 -43.02
N VAL A 62 7.02 20.56 -41.91
CA VAL A 62 6.92 19.95 -40.58
C VAL A 62 5.45 19.76 -40.22
N PHE A 63 5.09 18.53 -39.88
CA PHE A 63 3.75 18.16 -39.41
C PHE A 63 3.82 17.60 -38.00
N ARG A 64 2.74 17.80 -37.24
CA ARG A 64 2.54 17.14 -35.95
C ARG A 64 2.08 15.70 -36.16
N LEU A 65 2.43 14.83 -35.23
CA LEU A 65 2.03 13.42 -35.25
C LEU A 65 0.51 13.22 -35.19
N GLU A 66 -0.26 14.21 -34.68
CA GLU A 66 -1.73 14.14 -34.59
C GLU A 66 -2.44 14.07 -35.96
N PHE A 67 -1.77 14.50 -37.03
CA PHE A 67 -2.32 14.49 -38.39
C PHE A 67 -1.98 13.21 -39.18
N VAL A 68 -1.21 12.30 -38.58
CA VAL A 68 -0.86 11.02 -39.20
C VAL A 68 -2.04 10.07 -39.06
N SER A 69 -2.45 9.46 -40.18
CA SER A 69 -3.53 8.49 -40.23
C SER A 69 -3.04 7.08 -39.91
N ASN A 70 -3.87 6.29 -39.22
CA ASN A 70 -3.61 4.87 -38.96
C ASN A 70 -4.07 3.94 -40.10
N GLN A 71 -4.61 4.49 -41.19
CA GLN A 71 -5.09 3.72 -42.34
C GLN A 71 -3.96 3.46 -43.35
N GLU A 72 -4.09 2.36 -44.08
CA GLU A 72 -3.18 2.01 -45.18
C GLU A 72 -3.24 3.00 -46.34
N PHE A 73 -2.21 3.00 -47.18
CA PHE A 73 -2.17 3.81 -48.38
C PHE A 73 -3.18 3.29 -49.41
N THR A 74 -4.01 4.18 -49.95
CA THR A 74 -4.86 3.82 -51.07
C THR A 74 -4.08 3.87 -52.37
N GLU A 75 -4.50 3.09 -53.36
CA GLU A 75 -3.87 3.08 -54.69
C GLU A 75 -3.84 4.49 -55.32
N SER A 76 -4.93 5.25 -55.15
CA SER A 76 -5.02 6.63 -55.64
C SER A 76 -4.01 7.59 -54.99
N GLU A 77 -3.71 7.40 -53.70
CA GLU A 77 -2.73 8.20 -52.97
C GLU A 77 -1.31 7.83 -53.39
N PHE A 78 -1.05 6.53 -53.59
CA PHE A 78 0.24 6.03 -54.04
C PHE A 78 0.57 6.49 -55.46
N MET A 79 -0.38 6.40 -56.40
CA MET A 79 -0.19 6.88 -57.77
C MET A 79 0.12 8.39 -57.81
N LYS A 80 -0.63 9.20 -57.06
CA LYS A 80 -0.34 10.64 -56.93
C LYS A 80 1.03 10.93 -56.34
N TRP A 81 1.45 10.16 -55.35
CA TRP A 81 2.79 10.29 -54.79
C TRP A 81 3.87 9.93 -55.81
N LYS A 82 3.67 8.87 -56.60
CA LYS A 82 4.59 8.47 -57.67
C LYS A 82 4.71 9.56 -58.75
N GLU A 83 3.59 10.15 -59.16
CA GLU A 83 3.56 11.30 -60.08
C GLU A 83 4.34 12.50 -59.52
N ALA A 84 4.15 12.80 -58.22
CA ALA A 84 4.88 13.88 -57.55
C ALA A 84 6.38 13.61 -57.44
N MET A 85 6.80 12.37 -57.18
CA MET A 85 8.21 11.96 -57.19
C MET A 85 8.83 12.14 -58.58
N PHE A 86 8.13 11.67 -59.63
CA PHE A 86 8.60 11.78 -61.01
C PHE A 86 8.72 13.23 -61.46
N SER A 87 7.71 14.06 -61.14
CA SER A 87 7.72 15.50 -61.44
C SER A 87 8.83 16.25 -60.72
N ALA A 88 9.21 15.81 -59.52
CA ALA A 88 10.31 16.36 -58.75
C ALA A 88 11.69 15.79 -59.14
N GLY A 89 11.75 14.86 -60.10
CA GLY A 89 13.00 14.20 -60.51
C GLY A 89 13.63 13.33 -59.42
N MET A 90 12.85 12.87 -58.44
CA MET A 90 13.34 12.04 -57.35
C MET A 90 13.20 10.55 -57.67
N GLN A 91 14.17 9.77 -57.22
CA GLN A 91 14.16 8.33 -57.37
C GLN A 91 13.18 7.69 -56.38
N LEU A 92 12.45 6.69 -56.86
CA LEU A 92 11.60 5.87 -56.00
C LEU A 92 12.48 4.95 -55.14
N PRO A 93 12.13 4.72 -53.87
CA PRO A 93 12.82 3.76 -53.03
C PRO A 93 12.76 2.37 -53.66
N THR A 94 13.87 1.66 -53.60
CA THR A 94 13.97 0.29 -54.10
C THR A 94 13.23 -0.68 -53.18
N LEU A 95 12.77 -1.81 -53.72
CA LEU A 95 12.10 -2.84 -52.93
C LEU A 95 13.03 -3.38 -51.81
N ASP A 96 14.32 -3.47 -52.08
CA ASP A 96 15.33 -3.90 -51.11
C ASP A 96 15.47 -2.91 -49.93
N GLU A 97 15.43 -1.60 -50.20
CA GLU A 97 15.44 -0.58 -49.15
C GLU A 97 14.19 -0.65 -48.28
N ILE A 98 13.02 -0.85 -48.89
CA ILE A 98 11.76 -1.03 -48.16
C ILE A 98 11.83 -2.27 -47.26
N ASN A 99 12.29 -3.41 -47.79
CA ASN A 99 12.42 -4.66 -47.04
C ASN A 99 13.43 -4.52 -45.88
N LYS A 100 14.59 -3.90 -46.12
CA LYS A 100 15.59 -3.62 -45.07
C LYS A 100 15.01 -2.70 -43.99
N LYS A 101 14.23 -1.70 -44.38
CA LYS A 101 13.61 -0.78 -43.44
C LYS A 101 12.51 -1.45 -42.62
N GLU A 102 11.73 -2.35 -43.22
CA GLU A 102 10.73 -3.15 -42.51
C GLU A 102 11.38 -4.04 -41.44
N VAL A 103 12.50 -4.69 -41.75
CA VAL A 103 13.28 -5.47 -40.79
C VAL A 103 13.78 -4.56 -39.64
N THR A 104 14.29 -3.37 -39.96
CA THR A 104 14.74 -2.40 -38.95
C THR A 104 13.60 -2.00 -37.99
N ILE A 105 12.36 -1.86 -38.48
CA ILE A 105 11.19 -1.56 -37.63
C ILE A 105 10.87 -2.76 -36.73
N LYS A 106 10.88 -3.98 -37.27
CA LYS A 106 10.66 -5.22 -36.51
C LYS A 106 11.70 -5.41 -35.40
N GLU A 107 12.98 -5.13 -35.69
CA GLU A 107 14.06 -5.15 -34.71
C GLU A 107 13.86 -4.08 -33.63
N ALA A 108 13.47 -2.86 -34.01
CA ALA A 108 13.20 -1.78 -33.07
C ALA A 108 12.01 -2.08 -32.14
N MET A 109 11.00 -2.84 -32.59
CA MET A 109 9.89 -3.31 -31.74
C MET A 109 10.33 -4.34 -30.72
N ASN A 110 11.29 -5.20 -31.08
CA ASN A 110 11.81 -6.28 -30.23
C ASN A 110 13.05 -5.86 -29.41
N TYR A 111 13.44 -4.58 -29.51
CA TYR A 111 14.61 -4.06 -28.81
C TYR A 111 14.43 -4.16 -27.29
N LYS A 112 15.43 -4.76 -26.62
CA LYS A 112 15.48 -4.79 -25.16
C LYS A 112 16.15 -3.53 -24.66
N PHE A 113 15.39 -2.73 -23.91
CA PHE A 113 15.88 -1.48 -23.33
C PHE A 113 16.99 -1.72 -22.32
N ASN A 114 18.04 -0.93 -22.41
CA ASN A 114 19.06 -0.84 -21.37
C ASN A 114 18.62 0.11 -20.26
N ASP A 115 19.26 0.04 -19.10
CA ASP A 115 18.96 0.91 -17.95
C ASP A 115 19.11 2.40 -18.30
N GLN A 116 20.13 2.74 -19.08
CA GLN A 116 20.34 4.10 -19.58
C GLN A 116 19.18 4.60 -20.46
N ASP A 117 18.65 3.75 -21.33
CA ASP A 117 17.52 4.11 -22.20
C ASP A 117 16.25 4.34 -21.37
N ILE A 118 16.06 3.53 -20.31
CA ILE A 118 14.93 3.65 -19.40
C ILE A 118 15.01 4.98 -18.65
N GLU A 119 16.18 5.35 -18.14
CA GLU A 119 16.39 6.64 -17.49
C GLU A 119 16.08 7.81 -18.42
N GLU A 120 16.54 7.77 -19.68
CA GLU A 120 16.26 8.81 -20.66
C GLU A 120 14.76 8.89 -20.97
N ILE A 121 14.09 7.74 -21.13
CA ILE A 121 12.63 7.68 -21.34
C ILE A 121 11.88 8.28 -20.14
N VAL A 122 12.31 8.01 -18.91
CA VAL A 122 11.70 8.56 -17.71
C VAL A 122 11.90 10.08 -17.65
N LYS A 123 13.14 10.56 -17.89
CA LYS A 123 13.45 12.00 -17.94
C LYS A 123 12.63 12.74 -19.01
N GLU A 124 12.52 12.18 -20.22
CA GLU A 124 11.68 12.74 -21.29
C GLU A 124 10.20 12.79 -20.90
N LYS A 125 9.68 11.71 -20.29
CA LYS A 125 8.28 11.66 -19.85
C LYS A 125 8.00 12.66 -18.73
N GLU A 126 8.92 12.83 -17.79
CA GLU A 126 8.80 13.81 -16.71
C GLU A 126 8.83 15.25 -17.24
N ARG A 127 9.64 15.54 -18.27
CA ARG A 127 9.73 16.88 -18.90
C ARG A 127 8.37 17.44 -19.30
N PHE A 128 7.45 16.60 -19.79
CA PHE A 128 6.11 17.03 -20.23
C PHE A 128 5.01 16.80 -19.19
N ARG A 129 5.35 16.16 -18.05
CA ARG A 129 4.38 15.82 -17.01
C ARG A 129 4.46 16.86 -15.88
N LYS A 130 3.42 17.69 -15.79
CA LYS A 130 3.32 18.72 -14.74
C LYS A 130 3.15 18.17 -13.32
N ALA A 131 2.66 16.93 -13.19
CA ALA A 131 2.39 16.32 -11.89
C ALA A 131 3.03 14.93 -11.79
N PRO A 132 3.62 14.59 -10.63
CA PRO A 132 4.15 13.25 -10.40
C PRO A 132 3.03 12.20 -10.42
N SER A 133 3.35 11.02 -10.94
CA SER A 133 2.39 9.89 -10.96
C SER A 133 2.12 9.36 -9.56
N ASN A 134 3.14 9.36 -8.71
CA ASN A 134 3.10 8.84 -7.37
C ASN A 134 3.67 9.90 -6.42
N TYR A 135 2.77 10.62 -5.75
CA TYR A 135 3.11 11.67 -4.80
C TYR A 135 3.92 11.11 -3.62
N ALA A 136 3.65 9.89 -3.16
CA ALA A 136 4.38 9.28 -2.05
C ALA A 136 5.85 8.99 -2.42
N MET A 137 6.10 8.39 -3.59
CA MET A 137 7.48 8.15 -4.07
C MET A 137 8.28 9.43 -4.27
N LYS A 138 7.65 10.47 -4.84
CA LYS A 138 8.34 11.74 -5.02
C LYS A 138 8.56 12.47 -3.69
N LYS A 139 7.63 12.35 -2.73
CA LYS A 139 7.82 12.84 -1.37
C LYS A 139 8.99 12.14 -0.68
N THR A 140 9.10 10.81 -0.73
CA THR A 140 10.21 10.09 -0.11
C THR A 140 11.56 10.44 -0.77
N GLN A 141 11.57 10.61 -2.10
CA GLN A 141 12.77 11.05 -2.82
C GLN A 141 13.20 12.46 -2.41
N LEU A 142 12.30 13.44 -2.42
CA LEU A 142 12.59 14.81 -1.99
C LEU A 142 13.02 14.87 -0.51
N LEU A 143 12.42 14.05 0.35
CA LEU A 143 12.81 13.97 1.76
C LEU A 143 14.24 13.45 1.94
N LYS A 144 14.63 12.45 1.13
CA LYS A 144 16.00 11.94 1.09
C LYS A 144 16.98 12.98 0.52
N ASP A 145 16.62 13.64 -0.58
CA ASP A 145 17.46 14.65 -1.21
C ASP A 145 17.67 15.88 -0.31
N LYS A 146 16.64 16.26 0.45
CA LYS A 146 16.74 17.30 1.49
C LYS A 146 17.75 16.88 2.56
N ALA A 147 17.62 15.66 3.11
CA ALA A 147 18.53 15.17 4.14
C ALA A 147 19.99 15.15 3.65
N MET A 148 20.23 14.73 2.40
CA MET A 148 21.57 14.76 1.79
C MET A 148 22.09 16.20 1.60
N ALA A 149 21.24 17.15 1.20
CA ALA A 149 21.63 18.56 1.05
C ALA A 149 21.93 19.22 2.40
N GLU A 150 21.19 18.86 3.46
CA GLU A 150 21.46 19.31 4.83
C GLU A 150 22.76 18.74 5.37
N GLU A 151 23.04 17.46 5.12
CA GLU A 151 24.31 16.81 5.50
C GLU A 151 25.51 17.41 4.76
N ALA A 152 25.35 17.79 3.49
CA ALA A 152 26.37 18.48 2.70
C ALA A 152 26.57 19.97 3.09
N GLY A 153 25.73 20.53 3.96
CA GLY A 153 25.77 21.93 4.36
C GLY A 153 25.21 22.92 3.32
N GLU A 154 24.56 22.44 2.27
CA GLU A 154 23.95 23.25 1.21
C GLU A 154 22.54 23.74 1.62
N GLN A 155 22.47 24.68 2.57
CA GLN A 155 21.19 25.18 3.13
C GLN A 155 20.23 25.79 2.07
N GLU A 156 20.77 26.46 1.06
CA GLU A 156 19.95 27.06 -0.01
C GLU A 156 19.23 25.98 -0.84
N ARG A 157 19.94 24.90 -1.15
CA ARG A 157 19.38 23.75 -1.86
C ARG A 157 18.37 22.99 -1.01
N ALA A 158 18.67 22.77 0.27
CA ALA A 158 17.74 22.15 1.21
C ALA A 158 16.42 22.95 1.32
N LYS A 159 16.50 24.29 1.33
CA LYS A 159 15.33 25.17 1.32
C LYS A 159 14.53 25.05 0.03
N ALA A 160 15.18 25.06 -1.14
CA ALA A 160 14.50 24.87 -2.42
C ALA A 160 13.78 23.51 -2.50
N ILE A 161 14.40 22.44 -1.99
CA ILE A 161 13.78 21.11 -1.93
C ILE A 161 12.59 21.10 -0.94
N GLN A 162 12.70 21.80 0.18
CA GLN A 162 11.59 21.95 1.13
C GLN A 162 10.39 22.68 0.50
N ASP A 163 10.63 23.74 -0.28
CA ASP A 163 9.57 24.47 -0.98
C ASP A 163 8.87 23.55 -2.01
N GLN A 164 9.64 22.73 -2.73
CA GLN A 164 9.10 21.70 -3.63
C GLN A 164 8.28 20.63 -2.90
N LEU A 165 8.71 20.23 -1.69
CA LEU A 165 7.99 19.28 -0.85
C LEU A 165 6.63 19.87 -0.41
N ASN A 166 6.62 21.13 0.02
CA ASN A 166 5.42 21.84 0.43
C ASN A 166 4.41 21.97 -0.74
N GLU A 167 4.86 22.37 -1.93
CA GLU A 167 3.99 22.44 -3.12
C GLU A 167 3.39 21.06 -3.47
N LEU A 168 4.19 20.00 -3.31
CA LEU A 168 3.77 18.64 -3.58
C LEU A 168 2.72 18.15 -2.58
N GLU A 169 2.87 18.49 -1.30
CA GLU A 169 1.91 18.18 -0.23
C GLU A 169 0.61 18.97 -0.40
N GLU A 170 0.69 20.28 -0.64
CA GLU A 170 -0.49 21.12 -0.87
C GLU A 170 -1.32 20.61 -2.06
N ARG A 171 -0.65 20.25 -3.16
CA ARG A 171 -1.33 19.68 -4.34
C ARG A 171 -1.94 18.31 -4.04
N ALA A 172 -1.28 17.47 -3.25
CA ALA A 172 -1.81 16.18 -2.84
C ALA A 172 -3.05 16.35 -1.95
N GLU A 173 -3.01 17.27 -0.98
CA GLU A 173 -4.11 17.59 -0.09
C GLU A 173 -5.30 18.20 -0.85
N ALA A 174 -5.05 19.07 -1.83
CA ALA A 174 -6.11 19.62 -2.67
C ALA A 174 -6.85 18.53 -3.46
N LEU A 175 -6.11 17.55 -4.01
CA LEU A 175 -6.69 16.40 -4.71
C LEU A 175 -7.44 15.47 -3.75
N ASP A 176 -6.88 15.21 -2.56
CA ASP A 176 -7.55 14.39 -1.54
C ASP A 176 -8.83 15.04 -1.07
N ARG A 177 -8.81 16.35 -0.81
CA ARG A 177 -9.99 17.16 -0.49
C ARG A 177 -11.04 17.06 -1.60
N GLN A 178 -10.62 17.10 -2.86
CA GLN A 178 -11.55 16.95 -3.99
C GLN A 178 -12.23 15.57 -4.02
N ARG A 179 -11.47 14.51 -3.72
CA ARG A 179 -11.99 13.13 -3.65
C ARG A 179 -12.88 12.91 -2.43
N THR A 180 -12.51 13.47 -1.29
CA THR A 180 -13.21 13.29 -0.01
C THR A 180 -14.40 14.24 0.16
N LYS A 181 -14.63 15.22 -0.73
CA LYS A 181 -15.82 16.09 -0.72
C LYS A 181 -17.15 15.33 -0.59
N ASN A 182 -17.28 14.18 -1.25
CA ASN A 182 -18.50 13.36 -1.19
C ASN A 182 -18.47 12.33 -0.04
N ILE A 183 -17.31 12.09 0.57
CA ILE A 183 -17.08 11.07 1.60
C ILE A 183 -17.06 11.68 3.01
N SER A 184 -16.81 12.98 3.12
CA SER A 184 -16.73 13.73 4.39
C SER A 184 -18.02 13.65 5.20
N ALA A 185 -19.18 13.73 4.54
CA ALA A 185 -20.48 13.56 5.17
C ALA A 185 -20.64 12.17 5.81
N ILE A 186 -20.19 11.12 5.12
CA ILE A 186 -20.26 9.73 5.58
C ILE A 186 -19.28 9.51 6.75
N SER A 187 -18.09 10.11 6.70
CA SER A 187 -17.11 10.04 7.80
C SER A 187 -17.65 10.67 9.08
N TYR A 188 -18.34 11.81 8.99
CA TYR A 188 -18.96 12.47 10.14
C TYR A 188 -20.08 11.62 10.75
N ILE A 189 -20.94 11.01 9.91
CA ILE A 189 -21.99 10.09 10.37
C ILE A 189 -21.40 8.87 11.07
N ASN A 190 -20.38 8.25 10.50
CA ASN A 190 -19.73 7.07 11.09
C ASN A 190 -19.02 7.41 12.41
N GLN A 191 -18.37 8.56 12.49
CA GLN A 191 -17.76 9.02 13.74
C GLN A 191 -18.83 9.22 14.82
N ARG A 192 -19.94 9.90 14.49
CA ARG A 192 -21.05 10.13 15.41
C ARG A 192 -21.68 8.81 15.88
N ASN A 193 -21.88 7.85 14.98
CA ASN A 193 -22.42 6.54 15.33
C ASN A 193 -21.49 5.77 16.26
N ARG A 194 -20.16 5.90 16.08
CA ARG A 194 -19.17 5.27 16.96
C ARG A 194 -19.16 5.90 18.34
N GLU A 195 -19.20 7.22 18.42
CA GLU A 195 -19.31 7.96 19.67
C GLU A 195 -20.62 7.63 20.40
N TRP A 196 -21.73 7.55 19.66
CA TRP A 196 -23.03 7.19 20.22
C TRP A 196 -23.07 5.74 20.74
N ASN A 197 -22.50 4.79 20.00
CA ASN A 197 -22.36 3.40 20.47
C ASN A 197 -21.53 3.31 21.77
N ILE A 198 -20.46 4.10 21.89
CA ILE A 198 -19.64 4.13 23.10
C ILE A 198 -20.46 4.65 24.29
N VAL A 199 -21.09 5.81 24.14
CA VAL A 199 -21.89 6.43 25.21
C VAL A 199 -23.08 5.55 25.60
N GLU A 200 -23.77 4.95 24.63
CA GLU A 200 -24.90 4.05 24.89
C GLU A 200 -24.43 2.78 25.60
N SER A 201 -23.28 2.22 25.21
CA SER A 201 -22.70 1.06 25.90
C SER A 201 -22.28 1.38 27.34
N GLU A 202 -21.73 2.56 27.59
CA GLU A 202 -21.37 3.00 28.95
C GLU A 202 -22.61 3.20 29.82
N LYS A 203 -23.65 3.82 29.25
CA LYS A 203 -24.94 4.01 29.93
C LYS A 203 -25.61 2.68 30.24
N ALA A 204 -25.57 1.71 29.33
CA ALA A 204 -26.08 0.37 29.53
C ALA A 204 -25.32 -0.35 30.67
N LEU A 205 -23.99 -0.27 30.70
CA LEU A 205 -23.17 -0.85 31.78
C LEU A 205 -23.49 -0.22 33.16
N VAL A 206 -23.70 1.10 33.22
CA VAL A 206 -24.10 1.77 34.46
C VAL A 206 -25.50 1.33 34.91
N ALA A 207 -26.44 1.19 33.98
CA ALA A 207 -27.79 0.69 34.26
C ALA A 207 -27.77 -0.77 34.74
N GLU A 208 -26.97 -1.64 34.11
CA GLU A 208 -26.76 -3.03 34.55
C GLU A 208 -26.14 -3.09 35.95
N SER A 209 -25.18 -2.22 36.26
CA SER A 209 -24.58 -2.11 37.60
C SER A 209 -25.60 -1.68 38.66
N GLN A 210 -26.53 -0.80 38.30
CA GLN A 210 -27.62 -0.38 39.20
C GLN A 210 -28.67 -1.49 39.36
N SER A 211 -29.03 -2.21 38.30
CA SER A 211 -29.99 -3.33 38.39
C SER A 211 -29.41 -4.55 39.11
N MET A 212 -28.11 -4.80 39.00
CA MET A 212 -27.39 -5.84 39.75
C MET A 212 -27.47 -5.64 41.27
N LYS A 213 -27.62 -4.40 41.76
CA LYS A 213 -27.83 -4.13 43.20
C LYS A 213 -29.21 -4.54 43.68
N GLN A 214 -30.18 -4.70 42.78
CA GLN A 214 -31.57 -4.98 43.09
C GLN A 214 -32.02 -6.37 42.62
N GLN A 215 -31.11 -7.17 42.06
CA GLN A 215 -31.44 -8.44 41.43
C GLN A 215 -31.52 -9.58 42.45
N GLN A 216 -32.70 -10.19 42.54
CA GLN A 216 -32.89 -11.50 43.14
C GLN A 216 -32.35 -12.59 42.20
N MET A 217 -31.74 -13.63 42.78
CA MET A 217 -30.94 -14.68 42.12
C MET A 217 -31.33 -15.00 40.66
N ASP A 218 -30.42 -14.71 39.73
CA ASP A 218 -30.55 -14.99 38.29
C ASP A 218 -30.39 -16.49 38.00
N PRO A 219 -31.37 -17.15 37.33
CA PRO A 219 -31.31 -18.58 36.97
C PRO A 219 -30.21 -18.96 35.97
N PHE A 220 -29.54 -18.00 35.32
CA PHE A 220 -28.46 -18.26 34.35
C PHE A 220 -27.05 -17.93 34.87
N THR A 221 -26.93 -17.39 36.09
CA THR A 221 -25.61 -17.16 36.71
C THR A 221 -25.05 -18.45 37.30
N ARG A 222 -23.84 -18.84 36.86
CA ARG A 222 -23.14 -20.02 37.39
C ARG A 222 -22.74 -19.79 38.84
N ARG A 223 -23.25 -20.64 39.74
CA ARG A 223 -22.86 -20.62 41.16
C ARG A 223 -21.62 -21.45 41.41
N GLN A 224 -20.76 -20.96 42.30
CA GLN A 224 -19.68 -21.77 42.83
C GLN A 224 -20.22 -22.72 43.89
N CYS A 225 -20.30 -24.00 43.56
CA CYS A 225 -20.65 -25.05 44.50
C CYS A 225 -19.38 -25.55 45.21
N LYS A 226 -19.20 -25.19 46.49
CA LYS A 226 -18.20 -25.84 47.34
C LYS A 226 -18.85 -27.06 48.02
N PRO A 227 -18.23 -28.25 48.00
CA PRO A 227 -18.78 -29.41 48.69
C PRO A 227 -18.74 -29.20 50.20
N THR A 228 -19.88 -29.34 50.87
CA THR A 228 -20.00 -29.39 52.33
C THR A 228 -20.19 -30.85 52.75
N MET A 229 -19.37 -31.34 53.67
CA MET A 229 -19.58 -32.66 54.27
C MET A 229 -20.80 -32.61 55.20
N VAL A 230 -21.84 -33.35 54.86
CA VAL A 230 -23.04 -33.49 55.67
C VAL A 230 -22.78 -34.57 56.74
N SER A 231 -22.06 -34.22 57.82
CA SER A 231 -22.01 -35.11 58.98
C SER A 231 -23.35 -35.02 59.72
N ASN A 232 -24.07 -36.13 59.87
CA ASN A 232 -25.32 -36.24 60.63
C ASN A 232 -25.12 -36.02 62.15
N SER A 233 -24.58 -34.89 62.58
CA SER A 233 -24.64 -34.41 63.97
C SER A 233 -25.70 -33.32 64.06
N ARG A 234 -26.97 -33.73 63.90
CA ARG A 234 -28.13 -32.82 63.87
C ARG A 234 -28.60 -32.38 65.26
N ASP A 235 -27.67 -32.34 66.22
CA ASP A 235 -27.93 -31.84 67.56
C ASP A 235 -26.80 -30.85 67.97
N PRO A 236 -27.11 -29.54 68.08
CA PRO A 236 -26.16 -28.51 68.48
C PRO A 236 -25.48 -28.80 69.82
N ALA A 237 -26.17 -29.52 70.72
CA ALA A 237 -25.64 -29.90 72.02
C ALA A 237 -24.48 -30.91 71.91
N VAL A 238 -24.56 -31.86 70.97
CA VAL A 238 -23.50 -32.86 70.74
C VAL A 238 -22.27 -32.19 70.12
N GLN A 239 -22.47 -31.22 69.22
CA GLN A 239 -21.36 -30.43 68.66
C GLN A 239 -20.66 -29.59 69.73
N ALA A 240 -21.41 -28.91 70.60
CA ALA A 240 -20.84 -28.15 71.71
C ALA A 240 -20.09 -29.06 72.71
N ALA A 241 -20.61 -30.26 73.00
CA ALA A 241 -19.96 -31.22 73.89
C ALA A 241 -18.65 -31.79 73.31
N ILE A 242 -18.60 -32.08 72.01
CA ILE A 242 -17.39 -32.53 71.32
C ILE A 242 -16.33 -31.42 71.32
N ILE A 243 -16.72 -30.17 71.03
CA ILE A 243 -15.82 -29.01 71.06
C ILE A 243 -15.31 -28.75 72.49
N ALA A 244 -16.18 -28.86 73.50
CA ALA A 244 -15.82 -28.70 74.91
C ALA A 244 -14.87 -29.81 75.40
N GLN A 245 -15.09 -31.07 75.00
CA GLN A 245 -14.16 -32.17 75.32
C GLN A 245 -12.81 -32.01 74.63
N LEU A 246 -12.79 -31.57 73.36
CA LEU A 246 -11.54 -31.27 72.65
C LEU A 246 -10.76 -30.14 73.33
N ASN A 247 -11.44 -29.08 73.76
CA ASN A 247 -10.83 -27.98 74.48
C ASN A 247 -10.41 -28.37 75.92
N ALA A 248 -11.14 -29.23 76.61
CA ALA A 248 -10.77 -29.72 77.95
C ALA A 248 -9.59 -30.72 77.90
N LYS A 249 -9.47 -31.49 76.82
CA LYS A 249 -8.40 -32.49 76.66
C LYS A 249 -7.09 -31.87 76.17
N TYR A 250 -7.14 -30.77 75.43
CA TYR A 250 -5.97 -30.15 74.81
C TYR A 250 -5.76 -28.66 75.17
N GLY A 251 -6.56 -28.09 76.08
CA GLY A 251 -6.54 -26.66 76.39
C GLY A 251 -6.07 -26.35 77.82
N SER A 252 -4.80 -25.91 77.92
CA SER A 252 -4.24 -25.01 78.95
C SER A 252 -3.35 -25.62 80.04
N THR A 253 -2.03 -25.72 79.76
CA THR A 253 -0.98 -25.19 80.66
C THR A 253 0.23 -24.67 79.86
N GLY A 254 0.44 -23.34 79.95
CA GLY A 254 1.74 -22.67 80.13
C GLY A 254 2.88 -22.84 79.11
N ASN A 255 3.13 -21.75 78.36
CA ASN A 255 4.38 -21.22 77.74
C ASN A 255 5.64 -22.10 77.75
N PRO A 256 6.41 -22.18 76.62
CA PRO A 256 7.37 -21.10 76.31
C PRO A 256 7.67 -20.88 74.79
N ASP A 257 8.21 -19.71 74.47
CA ASP A 257 9.23 -19.53 73.39
C ASP A 257 10.58 -19.82 74.08
N PRO A 258 11.54 -20.66 73.60
CA PRO A 258 12.29 -20.47 72.34
C PRO A 258 12.94 -21.72 71.66
N THR A 259 13.51 -21.55 70.46
CA THR A 259 14.66 -22.26 69.82
C THR A 259 14.75 -23.82 69.72
N LYS A 260 14.98 -24.31 68.47
CA LYS A 260 16.00 -25.32 67.99
C LYS A 260 16.02 -26.73 68.64
N ASP A 261 16.34 -27.87 68.01
CA ASP A 261 16.95 -28.29 66.74
C ASP A 261 16.87 -29.87 66.65
N ILE A 262 16.84 -30.44 65.43
CA ILE A 262 17.60 -31.63 64.91
C ILE A 262 17.42 -33.02 65.63
N ALA A 263 17.02 -34.13 64.97
CA ALA A 263 17.90 -34.99 64.14
C ALA A 263 17.18 -36.16 63.37
N THR A 264 17.45 -36.26 62.06
CA THR A 264 17.95 -37.41 61.23
C THR A 264 17.16 -38.75 61.18
N THR A 265 16.77 -39.28 59.99
CA THR A 265 17.65 -40.01 59.04
C THR A 265 17.04 -40.23 57.63
N GLN A 266 17.73 -39.69 56.59
CA GLN A 266 18.05 -40.13 55.21
C GLN A 266 16.96 -40.74 54.25
N THR A 267 16.89 -40.42 52.95
CA THR A 267 17.95 -40.35 51.91
C THR A 267 17.56 -39.53 50.65
N LYS A 268 18.55 -38.75 50.13
CA LYS A 268 18.98 -38.51 48.72
C LYS A 268 18.05 -37.82 47.70
N ASP A 269 18.48 -36.89 46.82
CA ASP A 269 19.78 -36.26 46.49
C ASP A 269 19.54 -34.93 45.71
N LYS A 270 20.42 -33.93 45.93
CA LYS A 270 21.03 -32.91 45.03
C LYS A 270 20.22 -32.17 43.94
N ASP A 271 20.43 -30.90 43.60
CA ASP A 271 21.29 -29.74 43.97
C ASP A 271 20.53 -28.53 43.34
N GLY A 272 20.31 -27.37 43.97
CA GLY A 272 21.33 -26.37 44.26
C GLY A 272 21.11 -25.10 43.41
N ASN A 273 20.22 -24.21 43.86
CA ASN A 273 20.15 -22.80 43.45
C ASN A 273 20.61 -21.92 44.62
N THR A 274 21.47 -20.93 44.39
CA THR A 274 21.78 -19.83 45.32
C THR A 274 21.87 -18.52 44.53
N LYS A 275 20.85 -17.66 44.54
CA LYS A 275 20.49 -16.59 45.51
C LYS A 275 21.27 -15.27 45.36
N SER A 276 20.56 -14.23 44.94
CA SER A 276 20.49 -12.85 45.50
C SER A 276 19.78 -11.97 44.45
N THR A 277 18.52 -11.55 44.65
CA THR A 277 18.07 -10.33 45.35
C THR A 277 18.80 -9.05 44.95
N SER A 278 18.34 -8.38 43.90
CA SER A 278 18.06 -6.93 43.88
C SER A 278 17.72 -6.46 42.46
N ASP A 279 16.91 -5.43 42.39
CA ASP A 279 16.66 -4.54 41.25
C ASP A 279 15.61 -4.94 40.19
N LEU A 280 14.40 -4.44 40.46
CA LEU A 280 13.40 -4.11 39.45
C LEU A 280 13.73 -2.72 38.90
N SER A 281 14.63 -2.62 37.95
CA SER A 281 14.60 -1.57 36.92
C SER A 281 15.51 -1.95 35.76
N GLU A 282 15.04 -1.71 34.53
CA GLU A 282 15.72 -1.92 33.25
C GLU A 282 15.78 -3.37 32.72
N ASP A 283 14.78 -3.76 31.92
CA ASP A 283 15.00 -4.32 30.57
C ASP A 283 13.65 -4.61 29.86
N LEU A 284 13.13 -3.63 29.11
CA LEU A 284 11.88 -3.73 28.35
C LEU A 284 12.03 -4.54 27.04
N PHE A 285 13.24 -5.03 26.70
CA PHE A 285 13.51 -5.73 25.45
C PHE A 285 13.38 -7.26 25.53
N LYS A 286 13.26 -7.85 26.72
CA LYS A 286 13.13 -9.32 26.90
C LYS A 286 11.71 -9.88 26.76
N VAL A 287 10.71 -9.04 26.49
CA VAL A 287 9.32 -9.50 26.29
C VAL A 287 9.09 -10.12 24.90
N HIS A 288 10.01 -9.92 23.95
CA HIS A 288 9.84 -10.33 22.56
C HIS A 288 10.70 -11.50 22.09
N ASP A 289 11.43 -12.17 22.99
CA ASP A 289 12.24 -13.34 22.64
C ASP A 289 11.56 -14.63 23.10
N PHE A 290 10.62 -15.13 22.30
CA PHE A 290 10.06 -16.47 22.45
C PHE A 290 10.17 -17.24 21.14
N ASP A 291 10.86 -18.37 21.19
CA ASP A 291 11.09 -19.27 20.06
C ASP A 291 9.83 -20.11 19.82
N VAL A 292 9.05 -19.77 18.78
CA VAL A 292 7.79 -20.46 18.45
C VAL A 292 8.10 -21.64 17.52
N LYS A 293 8.14 -22.86 18.08
CA LYS A 293 8.15 -24.10 17.29
C LYS A 293 6.75 -24.41 16.78
N ILE A 294 6.56 -24.31 15.47
CA ILE A 294 5.30 -24.66 14.80
C ILE A 294 5.48 -26.05 14.15
N ASP A 295 4.90 -27.09 14.77
CA ASP A 295 4.77 -28.40 14.13
C ASP A 295 3.52 -28.40 13.22
N LEU A 296 3.75 -28.41 11.91
CA LEU A 296 2.72 -28.56 10.90
C LEU A 296 2.65 -30.05 10.47
N GLN A 297 1.68 -30.80 10.96
CA GLN A 297 1.31 -32.08 10.33
C GLN A 297 0.57 -31.81 9.02
N VAL A 298 1.21 -32.14 7.89
CA VAL A 298 0.61 -32.11 6.55
C VAL A 298 0.15 -33.53 6.16
N PRO A 299 -1.13 -33.75 5.82
CA PRO A 299 -1.55 -34.96 5.13
C PRO A 299 -1.24 -34.85 3.63
N SER A 300 -0.46 -35.82 3.13
CA SER A 300 -0.16 -36.04 1.71
C SER A 300 -1.39 -36.49 0.92
N SER A 301 -1.64 -35.89 -0.24
CA SER A 301 -1.98 -36.64 -1.48
C SER A 301 -2.13 -35.71 -2.70
N GLU A 302 -1.89 -36.32 -3.86
CA GLU A 302 -1.53 -35.73 -5.14
C GLU A 302 -2.70 -35.28 -6.03
N SER A 303 -2.35 -34.39 -6.96
CA SER A 303 -2.75 -34.38 -8.38
C SER A 303 -3.93 -33.51 -8.90
N LYS A 304 -3.56 -32.79 -9.97
CA LYS A 304 -4.33 -32.32 -11.15
C LYS A 304 -5.05 -30.97 -11.14
N SER A 305 -5.04 -30.43 -12.36
CA SER A 305 -5.15 -29.07 -12.83
C SER A 305 -6.50 -28.72 -13.46
N LEU A 306 -6.81 -27.41 -13.51
CA LEU A 306 -7.75 -26.67 -14.36
C LEU A 306 -9.27 -26.81 -14.11
N ALA A 307 -9.91 -25.70 -13.71
CA ALA A 307 -10.98 -25.01 -14.48
C ALA A 307 -11.57 -23.82 -13.68
N ILE A 308 -11.80 -22.71 -14.39
CA ILE A 308 -12.52 -21.51 -13.93
C ILE A 308 -14.02 -21.75 -14.08
N SER A 309 -14.81 -21.56 -13.00
CA SER A 309 -16.16 -21.00 -13.08
C SER A 309 -16.68 -20.57 -11.71
N SER A 310 -17.38 -19.44 -11.73
CA SER A 310 -17.91 -18.64 -10.63
C SER A 310 -18.89 -19.35 -9.70
N LYS A 311 -18.70 -19.19 -8.38
CA LYS A 311 -19.76 -18.97 -7.38
C LYS A 311 -19.13 -18.50 -6.06
N ALA A 312 -19.59 -17.36 -5.57
CA ALA A 312 -19.17 -16.77 -4.29
C ALA A 312 -19.73 -17.56 -3.09
N PRO A 313 -18.96 -17.69 -1.99
CA PRO A 313 -19.50 -17.99 -0.66
C PRO A 313 -19.36 -16.77 0.29
N PRO A 314 -20.10 -16.77 1.42
CA PRO A 314 -20.45 -15.57 2.18
C PRO A 314 -19.31 -15.09 3.07
N ALA A 315 -19.05 -13.79 3.06
CA ALA A 315 -18.09 -13.15 3.95
C ALA A 315 -18.64 -13.12 5.39
N LYS A 316 -17.99 -13.88 6.27
CA LYS A 316 -18.04 -13.70 7.72
C LYS A 316 -17.27 -12.43 8.11
N ASP A 317 -17.75 -11.82 9.20
CA ASP A 317 -17.23 -10.65 9.89
C ASP A 317 -15.70 -10.48 9.86
N GLY A 318 -15.28 -9.34 9.31
CA GLY A 318 -13.91 -8.84 9.38
C GLY A 318 -13.94 -7.32 9.37
N ALA A 319 -13.97 -6.72 10.55
CA ALA A 319 -13.86 -5.27 10.73
C ALA A 319 -12.57 -4.71 10.09
N PRO A 320 -12.58 -3.51 9.48
CA PRO A 320 -11.39 -2.96 8.85
C PRO A 320 -10.42 -2.45 9.93
N ARG A 321 -9.25 -3.09 10.02
CA ARG A 321 -8.08 -2.59 10.75
C ARG A 321 -7.54 -1.33 10.06
N ARG A 322 -8.14 -0.17 10.35
CA ARG A 322 -7.53 1.13 10.01
C ARG A 322 -6.53 1.48 11.11
N SER A 323 -5.26 1.62 10.73
CA SER A 323 -4.15 2.01 11.59
C SER A 323 -4.49 3.30 12.35
N LEU A 324 -4.30 3.26 13.66
CA LEU A 324 -4.52 4.39 14.56
C LEU A 324 -3.42 5.44 14.28
N ASN A 325 -3.80 6.60 13.74
CA ASN A 325 -2.87 7.72 13.60
C ASN A 325 -2.63 8.34 14.99
N LEU A 326 -1.41 8.22 15.51
CA LEU A 326 -1.01 8.71 16.83
C LEU A 326 -1.12 10.24 16.95
N GLU A 327 -0.97 10.97 15.84
CA GLU A 327 -1.07 12.44 15.82
C GLU A 327 -2.50 12.90 16.10
N ASP A 328 -3.50 12.26 15.51
CA ASP A 328 -4.92 12.59 15.74
C ASP A 328 -5.37 12.29 17.19
N TYR A 329 -4.81 11.24 17.79
CA TYR A 329 -5.08 10.89 19.19
C TYR A 329 -4.49 11.93 20.15
N LYS A 330 -3.23 12.33 19.92
CA LYS A 330 -2.54 13.32 20.77
C LYS A 330 -3.22 14.69 20.69
N LYS A 331 -3.67 15.09 19.50
CA LYS A 331 -4.37 16.37 19.28
C LYS A 331 -5.74 16.42 19.97
N ARG A 332 -6.50 15.31 19.96
CA ARG A 332 -7.81 15.25 20.66
C ARG A 332 -7.71 15.22 22.18
N ARG A 333 -6.62 14.69 22.72
CA ARG A 333 -6.40 14.61 24.18
C ARG A 333 -5.59 15.79 24.72
N GLY A 334 -5.22 16.74 23.87
CA GLY A 334 -4.44 17.92 24.27
C GLY A 334 -3.03 17.57 24.76
N LEU A 335 -2.45 16.48 24.26
CA LEU A 335 -1.07 16.08 24.59
C LEU A 335 -0.02 16.77 23.70
N ILE A 336 -0.45 17.45 22.63
CA ILE A 336 0.37 18.31 21.74
C ILE A 336 -0.48 19.49 21.29
#